data_AF-A0A4Q3TL84-F1
#
_entry.id   AF-A0A4Q3TL84-F1
#
_cell.length_a   1.000
_cell.length_b   1.000
_cell.length_c   1.000
_cell.angle_alpha   90.00
_cell.angle_beta   90.00
_cell.angle_gamma   90.00
#
_symmetry.space_group_name_H-M   'P 1'
#
loop_
_entity.id
_entity.type
_entity.pdbx_description
1 polymer ?
#
loop_
_entity_poly.entity_id
_entity_poly.type
_entity_poly.pdbx_seq_one_letter_code
_entity_poly.pdbx_strand_id
1 'polypeptide(L)'
;MAADGQNVAHAYYPRLNEVLGLDPAEGQRLKNDFPATEGFWRGLNEYLESHEGQSGLPTAYSLGHRYVGIPQSQALVRATDRARLPKFFRLFGLIPGAEMIPSDVERVFDIWLGMTHCPVSANLRSLWSGKARERIAGVVAVELAHWDGSSVAGEEVEAGAAGDVQLTARLRNQFGSRKFDLSFAARLPRPVEAFELRVTSAVDEPAVGVVPAAGGRLVPRPGSRFDPTSLIGTMLELRHDPDQQVVRRRPRRVVPFRKDDLLGQAVEVDRVQLAEDVTLLVKDEEKLLNAVLDLVDHYGRRGELHRGTPSHLEGLPDGWVLIEEVQLFAVPQDVKRLDLNVLVPLTTAQLSFAGGLKLPGRIRKWSSLQPPEIRAAVADAEKMAITLRRLAEETTEVGRWAATSGAIVVPAAPGSLEDGDYEVELEVNGDPVSVSTLRLRSSDTPDAFSWETCWGR
;
A
#
# COMPACT_ATOMS: atom_id res chain seq x y z
N MET A 1 -27.09 15.63 -29.65
CA MET A 1 -27.65 16.85 -30.28
C MET A 1 -26.70 18.01 -30.02
N ALA A 2 -26.56 18.85 -31.04
CA ALA A 2 -25.74 20.04 -31.27
C ALA A 2 -24.76 20.57 -30.19
N ALA A 3 -23.53 20.83 -30.64
CA ALA A 3 -22.52 21.61 -29.94
C ALA A 3 -22.82 23.12 -30.10
N ASP A 4 -23.13 23.81 -29.00
CA ASP A 4 -23.23 25.27 -28.96
C ASP A 4 -21.92 25.90 -28.44
N GLY A 5 -21.37 26.80 -29.26
CA GLY A 5 -19.99 27.24 -29.24
C GLY A 5 -19.70 28.55 -28.50
N GLN A 6 -19.98 28.65 -27.20
CA GLN A 6 -19.45 29.78 -26.39
C GLN A 6 -18.86 29.43 -25.02
N ASN A 7 -18.95 28.17 -24.57
CA ASN A 7 -18.21 27.72 -23.40
C ASN A 7 -17.25 26.61 -23.82
N VAL A 8 -15.95 26.81 -23.55
CA VAL A 8 -14.96 25.74 -23.69
C VAL A 8 -15.53 24.51 -23.01
N ALA A 9 -15.52 23.35 -23.69
CA ALA A 9 -16.12 22.08 -23.23
C ALA A 9 -15.56 21.52 -21.90
N HIS A 10 -14.82 22.34 -21.16
CA HIS A 10 -14.03 22.06 -19.97
C HIS A 10 -14.30 23.06 -18.82
N ALA A 11 -15.20 24.02 -18.98
CA ALA A 11 -15.49 24.98 -17.93
C ALA A 11 -16.44 24.37 -16.88
N TYR A 12 -15.92 24.13 -15.67
CA TYR A 12 -16.68 23.53 -14.56
C TYR A 12 -17.86 24.40 -14.12
N TYR A 13 -17.61 25.68 -13.83
CA TYR A 13 -18.63 26.59 -13.31
C TYR A 13 -19.81 26.82 -14.26
N PRO A 14 -19.63 27.02 -15.58
CA PRO A 14 -20.77 27.12 -16.50
C PRO A 14 -21.69 25.91 -16.49
N ARG A 15 -21.14 24.68 -16.44
CA ARG A 15 -21.95 23.46 -16.33
C ARG A 15 -22.63 23.33 -14.98
N LEU A 16 -21.93 23.69 -13.91
CA LEU A 16 -22.52 23.68 -12.56
C LEU A 16 -23.70 24.67 -12.49
N ASN A 17 -23.55 25.86 -13.05
CA ASN A 17 -24.61 26.86 -13.13
C ASN A 17 -25.81 26.35 -13.94
N GLU A 18 -25.57 25.67 -15.07
CA GLU A 18 -26.63 25.05 -15.88
C GLU A 18 -27.39 23.97 -15.09
N VAL A 19 -26.67 23.07 -14.40
CA VAL A 19 -27.28 22.01 -13.58
C VAL A 19 -28.10 22.58 -12.42
N LEU A 20 -27.62 23.66 -11.80
CA LEU A 20 -28.28 24.33 -10.69
C LEU A 20 -29.34 25.34 -11.13
N GLY A 21 -29.48 25.59 -12.44
CA GLY A 21 -30.45 26.56 -12.99
C GLY A 21 -30.15 28.01 -12.62
N LEU A 22 -28.88 28.37 -12.41
CA LEU A 22 -28.46 29.69 -11.93
C LEU A 22 -28.36 30.71 -13.05
N ASP A 23 -28.76 31.95 -12.77
CA ASP A 23 -28.51 33.06 -13.67
C ASP A 23 -27.01 33.50 -13.65
N PRO A 24 -26.54 34.37 -14.57
CA PRO A 24 -25.14 34.79 -14.61
C PRO A 24 -24.64 35.49 -13.33
N ALA A 25 -25.50 36.23 -12.63
CA ALA A 25 -25.14 36.95 -11.41
C ALA A 25 -25.01 35.98 -10.23
N GLU A 26 -25.94 35.05 -10.09
CA GLU A 26 -25.91 33.96 -9.12
C GLU A 26 -24.72 33.02 -9.36
N GLY A 27 -24.47 32.68 -10.63
CA GLY A 27 -23.33 31.87 -11.03
C GLY A 27 -21.98 32.51 -10.71
N GLN A 28 -21.87 33.83 -10.80
CA GLN A 28 -20.66 34.57 -10.40
C GLN A 28 -20.50 34.61 -8.87
N ARG A 29 -21.60 34.75 -8.11
CA ARG A 29 -21.57 34.64 -6.64
C ARG A 29 -21.10 33.26 -6.20
N LEU A 30 -21.70 32.20 -6.76
CA LEU A 30 -21.29 30.82 -6.50
C LEU A 30 -19.80 30.63 -6.75
N LYS A 31 -19.27 31.10 -7.88
CA LYS A 31 -17.86 30.97 -8.22
C LYS A 31 -16.94 31.69 -7.22
N ASN A 32 -17.33 32.87 -6.74
CA ASN A 32 -16.56 33.64 -5.77
C ASN A 32 -16.55 32.96 -4.39
N ASP A 33 -17.66 32.36 -3.99
CA ASP A 33 -17.83 31.74 -2.67
C ASP A 33 -17.45 30.24 -2.66
N PHE A 34 -17.27 29.62 -3.83
CA PHE A 34 -16.91 28.21 -3.96
C PHE A 34 -15.68 27.77 -3.15
N PRO A 35 -14.62 28.60 -2.98
CA PRO A 35 -13.49 28.26 -2.11
C PRO A 35 -13.89 27.90 -0.67
N ALA A 36 -14.99 28.46 -0.14
CA ALA A 36 -15.47 28.13 1.19
C ALA A 36 -15.87 26.64 1.33
N THR A 37 -16.15 25.96 0.21
CA THR A 37 -16.49 24.53 0.23
C THR A 37 -15.35 23.63 0.66
N GLU A 38 -14.10 24.08 0.56
CA GLU A 38 -12.94 23.34 1.04
C GLU A 38 -13.05 23.02 2.54
N GLY A 39 -13.58 23.96 3.33
CA GLY A 39 -13.84 23.75 4.75
C GLY A 39 -14.86 22.64 5.01
N PHE A 40 -15.91 22.55 4.19
CA PHE A 40 -16.90 21.46 4.32
C PHE A 40 -16.32 20.10 3.95
N TRP A 41 -15.49 20.02 2.91
CA TRP A 41 -14.81 18.78 2.55
C TRP A 41 -13.81 18.32 3.61
N ARG A 42 -13.08 19.28 4.20
CA ARG A 42 -12.19 19.01 5.34
C ARG A 42 -12.98 18.51 6.54
N GLY A 43 -14.06 19.19 6.91
CA GLY A 43 -14.94 18.75 8.00
C GLY A 43 -15.59 17.39 7.73
N LEU A 44 -15.88 17.04 6.47
CA LEU A 44 -16.33 15.70 6.11
C LEU A 44 -15.22 14.65 6.32
N ASN A 45 -13.98 14.92 5.91
CA ASN A 45 -12.87 14.02 6.20
C ASN A 45 -12.67 13.88 7.71
N GLU A 46 -12.66 14.97 8.47
CA GLU A 46 -12.57 14.95 9.94
C GLU A 46 -13.69 14.12 10.58
N TYR A 47 -14.93 14.25 10.08
CA TYR A 47 -16.06 13.45 10.55
C TYR A 47 -15.90 11.97 10.21
N LEU A 48 -15.54 11.62 8.97
CA LEU A 48 -15.28 10.23 8.58
C LEU A 48 -14.11 9.66 9.39
N GLU A 49 -13.15 10.51 9.74
CA GLU A 49 -12.00 10.17 10.55
C GLU A 49 -12.36 9.87 11.99
N SER A 50 -13.12 10.74 12.62
CA SER A 50 -13.59 10.55 14.00
C SER A 50 -14.50 9.33 14.16
N HIS A 51 -15.01 8.78 13.07
CA HIS A 51 -15.84 7.58 13.03
C HIS A 51 -15.13 6.38 12.41
N GLU A 52 -13.79 6.38 12.37
CA GLU A 52 -12.96 5.26 11.88
C GLU A 52 -13.38 4.76 10.47
N GLY A 53 -13.83 5.68 9.63
CA GLY A 53 -14.27 5.40 8.27
C GLY A 53 -15.49 4.47 8.15
N GLN A 54 -16.32 4.32 9.19
CA GLN A 54 -17.50 3.44 9.14
C GLN A 54 -18.51 3.83 8.06
N SER A 55 -18.66 5.13 7.80
CA SER A 55 -19.56 5.66 6.77
C SER A 55 -18.88 5.91 5.42
N GLY A 56 -17.60 5.55 5.28
CA GLY A 56 -16.78 5.81 4.10
C GLY A 56 -15.37 6.26 4.47
N LEU A 57 -14.43 6.13 3.55
CA LEU A 57 -13.04 6.55 3.77
C LEU A 57 -12.89 8.06 3.52
N PRO A 58 -12.02 8.76 4.28
CA PRO A 58 -11.75 10.17 4.05
C PRO A 58 -10.94 10.33 2.76
N THR A 59 -11.61 10.53 1.63
CA THR A 59 -10.99 10.54 0.29
C THR A 59 -11.08 11.89 -0.41
N ALA A 60 -11.59 12.92 0.27
CA ALA A 60 -11.79 14.24 -0.31
C ALA A 60 -10.47 15.02 -0.37
N TYR A 61 -9.60 14.69 -1.33
CA TYR A 61 -8.33 15.38 -1.58
C TYR A 61 -8.24 15.86 -3.03
N SER A 62 -7.45 16.90 -3.30
CA SER A 62 -7.18 17.39 -4.65
C SER A 62 -5.69 17.53 -4.89
N LEU A 63 -5.15 16.76 -5.85
CA LEU A 63 -3.78 16.87 -6.36
C LEU A 63 -3.67 17.87 -7.54
N GLY A 64 -4.63 18.80 -7.70
CA GLY A 64 -4.70 19.66 -8.89
C GLY A 64 -5.51 20.93 -8.65
N HIS A 65 -6.65 21.07 -9.34
CA HIS A 65 -7.53 22.25 -9.15
C HIS A 65 -8.13 22.28 -7.74
N ARG A 66 -7.40 22.86 -6.77
CA ARG A 66 -7.72 22.92 -5.32
C ARG A 66 -9.22 22.84 -4.97
N TYR A 67 -10.02 23.79 -5.47
CA TYR A 67 -11.44 23.87 -5.09
C TYR A 67 -12.36 22.93 -5.89
N VAL A 68 -12.08 22.73 -7.18
CA VAL A 68 -12.96 21.99 -8.10
C VAL A 68 -12.60 20.51 -8.21
N GLY A 69 -11.35 20.17 -7.90
CA GLY A 69 -10.81 18.82 -7.97
C GLY A 69 -11.42 17.90 -6.91
N ILE A 70 -11.74 18.43 -5.73
CA ILE A 70 -12.37 17.66 -4.65
C ILE A 70 -13.73 17.09 -5.08
N PRO A 71 -14.75 17.90 -5.47
CA PRO A 71 -16.04 17.35 -5.88
C PRO A 71 -15.93 16.47 -7.14
N GLN A 72 -14.99 16.75 -8.04
CA GLN A 72 -14.76 15.90 -9.21
C GLN A 72 -14.20 14.52 -8.84
N SER A 73 -13.24 14.44 -7.91
CA SER A 73 -12.66 13.17 -7.45
C SER A 73 -13.73 12.21 -6.89
N GLN A 74 -14.78 12.76 -6.28
CA GLN A 74 -15.86 11.98 -5.68
C GLN A 74 -16.80 11.34 -6.71
N ALA A 75 -16.94 11.95 -7.90
CA ALA A 75 -17.91 11.54 -8.92
C ALA A 75 -17.32 10.70 -10.07
N LEU A 76 -16.00 10.70 -10.27
CA LEU A 76 -15.38 10.06 -11.44
C LEU A 76 -15.38 8.54 -11.38
N VAL A 77 -15.06 7.95 -10.23
CA VAL A 77 -15.07 6.49 -10.02
C VAL A 77 -16.34 6.10 -9.29
N ARG A 78 -17.22 5.35 -9.95
CA ARG A 78 -18.51 4.94 -9.36
C ARG A 78 -18.33 3.79 -8.39
N ALA A 79 -19.31 3.58 -7.49
CA ALA A 79 -19.28 2.51 -6.50
C ALA A 79 -18.99 1.12 -7.11
N THR A 80 -19.61 0.80 -8.25
CA THR A 80 -19.37 -0.47 -8.97
C THR A 80 -17.93 -0.65 -9.42
N ASP A 81 -17.26 0.43 -9.84
CA ASP A 81 -15.85 0.35 -10.25
C ASP A 81 -14.92 0.37 -9.02
N ARG A 82 -15.25 1.14 -7.98
CA ARG A 82 -14.52 1.15 -6.70
C ARG A 82 -14.44 -0.24 -6.07
N ALA A 83 -15.54 -1.00 -6.11
CA ALA A 83 -15.59 -2.38 -5.59
C ALA A 83 -14.59 -3.33 -6.27
N ARG A 84 -14.11 -2.98 -7.47
CA ARG A 84 -13.15 -3.78 -8.25
C ARG A 84 -11.70 -3.40 -8.01
N LEU A 85 -11.41 -2.24 -7.39
CA LEU A 85 -10.05 -1.79 -7.10
C LEU A 85 -9.25 -2.75 -6.19
N PRO A 86 -9.84 -3.39 -5.16
CA PRO A 86 -9.13 -4.42 -4.39
C PRO A 86 -8.63 -5.61 -5.23
N LYS A 87 -9.30 -5.92 -6.37
CA LYS A 87 -8.82 -6.95 -7.31
C LYS A 87 -7.63 -6.44 -8.11
N PHE A 88 -7.69 -5.19 -8.57
CA PHE A 88 -6.57 -4.50 -9.21
C PHE A 88 -5.33 -4.47 -8.30
N PHE A 89 -5.47 -4.00 -7.05
CA PHE A 89 -4.36 -3.89 -6.11
C PHE A 89 -3.65 -5.24 -5.90
N ARG A 90 -4.42 -6.31 -5.73
CA ARG A 90 -3.86 -7.67 -5.59
C ARG A 90 -3.19 -8.18 -6.85
N LEU A 91 -3.80 -7.97 -8.01
CA LEU A 91 -3.28 -8.47 -9.28
C LEU A 91 -1.87 -7.91 -9.57
N PHE A 92 -1.60 -6.69 -9.14
CA PHE A 92 -0.30 -6.03 -9.28
C PHE A 92 0.58 -6.14 -8.03
N GLY A 93 0.18 -6.92 -7.02
CA GLY A 93 0.95 -7.10 -5.79
C GLY A 93 1.15 -5.81 -5.00
N LEU A 94 0.22 -4.84 -5.13
CA LEU A 94 0.26 -3.59 -4.39
C LEU A 94 -0.05 -3.84 -2.92
N ILE A 95 0.68 -3.15 -2.05
CA ILE A 95 0.62 -3.36 -0.61
C ILE A 95 -0.57 -2.58 -0.03
N PRO A 96 -1.36 -3.19 0.87
CA PRO A 96 -2.39 -2.46 1.61
C PRO A 96 -1.83 -1.24 2.33
N GLY A 97 -2.45 -0.08 2.12
CA GLY A 97 -2.02 1.19 2.70
C GLY A 97 -0.76 1.78 2.06
N ALA A 98 -0.32 1.26 0.91
CA ALA A 98 0.77 1.86 0.16
C ALA A 98 0.34 3.18 -0.48
N GLU A 99 1.28 4.11 -0.55
CA GLU A 99 1.11 5.34 -1.31
C GLU A 99 1.77 5.18 -2.67
N MET A 100 1.05 5.55 -3.72
CA MET A 100 1.54 5.50 -5.09
C MET A 100 1.15 6.79 -5.78
N ILE A 101 2.11 7.42 -6.47
CA ILE A 101 1.82 8.67 -7.17
C ILE A 101 0.90 8.43 -8.39
N PRO A 102 0.08 9.41 -8.79
CA PRO A 102 -0.86 9.23 -9.88
C PRO A 102 -0.23 8.74 -11.19
N SER A 103 0.96 9.23 -11.57
CA SER A 103 1.63 8.78 -12.80
C SER A 103 2.02 7.30 -12.79
N ASP A 104 2.40 6.76 -11.64
CA ASP A 104 2.67 5.32 -11.48
C ASP A 104 1.38 4.51 -11.54
N VAL A 105 0.30 5.01 -10.92
CA VAL A 105 -1.05 4.42 -11.07
C VAL A 105 -1.43 4.38 -12.54
N GLU A 106 -1.25 5.46 -13.28
CA GLU A 106 -1.59 5.51 -14.70
C GLU A 106 -0.92 4.39 -15.51
N ARG A 107 0.37 4.18 -15.28
CA ARG A 107 1.16 3.15 -15.97
C ARG A 107 0.64 1.74 -15.66
N VAL A 108 0.35 1.45 -14.39
CA VAL A 108 -0.11 0.12 -13.95
C VAL A 108 -1.58 -0.10 -14.35
N PHE A 109 -2.39 0.95 -14.29
CA PHE A 109 -3.81 0.92 -14.63
C PHE A 109 -4.05 0.74 -16.13
N ASP A 110 -3.17 1.28 -16.99
CA ASP A 110 -3.19 0.99 -18.43
C ASP A 110 -3.06 -0.50 -18.72
N ILE A 111 -2.15 -1.19 -18.03
CA ILE A 111 -1.95 -2.64 -18.17
C ILE A 111 -3.23 -3.36 -17.76
N TRP A 112 -3.88 -2.93 -16.67
CA TRP A 112 -5.13 -3.51 -16.18
C TRP A 112 -6.28 -3.36 -17.19
N LEU A 113 -6.43 -2.18 -17.78
CA LEU A 113 -7.46 -1.90 -18.78
C LEU A 113 -7.22 -2.62 -20.11
N GLY A 114 -5.96 -2.93 -20.42
CA GLY A 114 -5.53 -3.65 -21.62
C GLY A 114 -5.73 -5.17 -21.55
N MET A 115 -6.15 -5.73 -20.41
CA MET A 115 -6.38 -7.17 -20.27
C MET A 115 -7.55 -7.66 -21.13
N THR A 116 -7.43 -8.88 -21.68
CA THR A 116 -8.40 -9.49 -22.62
C THR A 116 -9.83 -9.48 -22.09
N HIS A 117 -10.00 -9.68 -20.78
CA HIS A 117 -11.25 -9.40 -20.08
C HIS A 117 -11.09 -8.11 -19.29
N CYS A 118 -11.51 -6.99 -19.89
CA CYS A 118 -11.42 -5.68 -19.25
C CYS A 118 -12.32 -5.67 -18.00
N PRO A 119 -11.75 -5.56 -16.80
CA PRO A 119 -12.50 -5.78 -15.57
C PRO A 119 -13.29 -4.53 -15.14
N VAL A 120 -13.18 -3.39 -15.83
CA VAL A 120 -13.89 -2.15 -15.46
C VAL A 120 -15.15 -1.91 -16.30
N SER A 121 -16.00 -0.99 -15.85
CA SER A 121 -17.16 -0.55 -16.63
C SER A 121 -16.74 0.17 -17.93
N ALA A 122 -17.60 0.10 -18.96
CA ALA A 122 -17.38 0.83 -20.21
C ALA A 122 -17.29 2.35 -19.99
N ASN A 123 -17.99 2.87 -18.97
CA ASN A 123 -17.93 4.27 -18.58
C ASN A 123 -16.53 4.65 -18.05
N LEU A 124 -15.99 3.88 -17.11
CA LEU A 124 -14.65 4.15 -16.56
C LEU A 124 -13.58 4.05 -17.66
N ARG A 125 -13.71 3.06 -18.55
CA ARG A 125 -12.82 2.93 -19.72
C ARG A 125 -12.89 4.16 -20.64
N SER A 126 -14.08 4.69 -20.91
CA SER A 126 -14.25 5.90 -21.72
C SER A 126 -13.64 7.12 -21.04
N LEU A 127 -13.88 7.31 -19.74
CA LEU A 127 -13.30 8.42 -18.98
C LEU A 127 -11.77 8.36 -18.94
N TRP A 128 -11.21 7.16 -18.79
CA TRP A 128 -9.76 6.92 -18.81
C TRP A 128 -9.10 7.28 -20.14
N SER A 129 -9.77 6.99 -21.25
CA SER A 129 -9.28 7.37 -22.60
C SER A 129 -9.31 8.88 -22.88
N GLY A 130 -9.93 9.66 -22.00
CA GLY A 130 -10.05 11.12 -22.10
C GLY A 130 -9.17 11.89 -21.11
N LYS A 131 -9.56 13.13 -20.82
CA LYS A 131 -8.83 14.05 -19.92
C LYS A 131 -9.06 13.79 -18.42
N ALA A 132 -9.68 12.67 -18.05
CA ALA A 132 -9.97 12.34 -16.65
C ALA A 132 -8.93 11.40 -16.02
N ARG A 133 -7.94 10.96 -16.81
CA ARG A 133 -6.92 9.97 -16.45
C ARG A 133 -6.19 10.28 -15.14
N GLU A 134 -5.51 11.42 -15.05
CA GLU A 134 -4.80 11.88 -13.85
C GLU A 134 -5.69 11.92 -12.60
N ARG A 135 -6.94 12.38 -12.76
CA ARG A 135 -7.90 12.45 -11.65
C ARG A 135 -8.38 11.07 -11.19
N ILE A 136 -8.63 10.14 -12.13
CA ILE A 136 -8.96 8.76 -11.80
C ILE A 136 -7.77 8.10 -11.10
N ALA A 137 -6.55 8.32 -11.59
CA ALA A 137 -5.34 7.82 -10.97
C ALA A 137 -5.18 8.33 -9.53
N GLY A 138 -5.44 9.61 -9.28
CA GLY A 138 -5.48 10.18 -7.93
C GLY A 138 -6.52 9.51 -7.03
N VAL A 139 -7.73 9.24 -7.51
CA VAL A 139 -8.75 8.50 -6.73
C VAL A 139 -8.26 7.09 -6.41
N VAL A 140 -7.71 6.37 -7.37
CA VAL A 140 -7.19 5.01 -7.18
C VAL A 140 -6.01 4.97 -6.19
N ALA A 141 -5.12 5.98 -6.23
CA ALA A 141 -4.04 6.14 -5.25
C ALA A 141 -4.58 6.30 -3.81
N VAL A 142 -5.58 7.17 -3.63
CA VAL A 142 -6.22 7.40 -2.34
C VAL A 142 -6.92 6.14 -1.83
N GLU A 143 -7.60 5.40 -2.71
CA GLU A 143 -8.24 4.12 -2.37
C GLU A 143 -7.19 3.07 -1.96
N LEU A 144 -6.02 3.03 -2.62
CA LEU A 144 -4.93 2.12 -2.23
C LEU A 144 -4.36 2.46 -0.84
N ALA A 145 -4.16 3.75 -0.56
CA ALA A 145 -3.63 4.23 0.72
C ALA A 145 -4.55 3.92 1.92
N HIS A 146 -5.84 3.72 1.67
CA HIS A 146 -6.83 3.36 2.69
C HIS A 146 -7.26 1.88 2.65
N TRP A 147 -6.82 1.13 1.65
CA TRP A 147 -7.16 -0.28 1.52
C TRP A 147 -6.39 -1.12 2.56
N ASP A 148 -7.12 -1.93 3.33
CA ASP A 148 -6.61 -2.76 4.43
C ASP A 148 -6.22 -4.19 4.00
N GLY A 149 -6.29 -4.49 2.71
CA GLY A 149 -6.02 -5.81 2.17
C GLY A 149 -7.24 -6.72 2.09
N SER A 150 -8.41 -6.29 2.60
CA SER A 150 -9.64 -7.08 2.56
C SER A 150 -10.34 -7.04 1.19
N SER A 151 -11.26 -7.98 0.98
CA SER A 151 -12.27 -7.92 -0.09
C SER A 151 -13.59 -7.45 0.49
N VAL A 152 -14.38 -6.69 -0.27
CA VAL A 152 -15.78 -6.43 0.07
C VAL A 152 -16.55 -7.76 0.01
N ALA A 153 -17.19 -8.13 1.12
CA ALA A 153 -18.06 -9.29 1.20
C ALA A 153 -19.36 -9.05 0.42
N GLY A 154 -19.75 -9.99 -0.44
CA GLY A 154 -21.06 -9.97 -1.11
C GLY A 154 -21.06 -9.78 -2.63
N GLU A 155 -19.91 -9.64 -3.29
CA GLU A 155 -19.87 -9.82 -4.75
C GLU A 155 -19.91 -11.31 -5.09
N GLU A 156 -20.72 -11.67 -6.08
CA GLU A 156 -20.55 -12.91 -6.83
C GLU A 156 -19.10 -12.98 -7.29
N VAL A 157 -18.34 -13.84 -6.64
CA VAL A 157 -16.99 -14.17 -7.06
C VAL A 157 -17.12 -14.83 -8.42
N GLU A 158 -16.92 -14.04 -9.49
CA GLU A 158 -16.73 -14.54 -10.84
C GLU A 158 -15.80 -15.76 -10.78
N ALA A 159 -16.13 -16.80 -11.53
CA ALA A 159 -15.33 -18.01 -11.63
C ALA A 159 -13.90 -17.65 -12.05
N GLY A 160 -12.99 -17.55 -11.07
CA GLY A 160 -11.61 -17.12 -11.32
C GLY A 160 -10.96 -16.20 -10.29
N ALA A 161 -11.62 -15.74 -9.21
CA ALA A 161 -10.88 -15.05 -8.15
C ALA A 161 -9.83 -15.99 -7.54
N ALA A 162 -8.56 -15.63 -7.73
CA ALA A 162 -7.44 -16.41 -7.21
C ALA A 162 -7.20 -16.01 -5.76
N GLY A 163 -7.26 -16.99 -4.86
CA GLY A 163 -6.64 -16.86 -3.56
C GLY A 163 -5.12 -16.88 -3.68
N ASP A 164 -4.43 -16.51 -2.61
CA ASP A 164 -2.97 -16.40 -2.59
C ASP A 164 -2.37 -17.19 -1.41
N VAL A 165 -1.09 -17.55 -1.56
CA VAL A 165 -0.26 -18.06 -0.47
C VAL A 165 1.06 -17.31 -0.52
N GLN A 166 1.42 -16.70 0.60
CA GLN A 166 2.65 -15.94 0.78
C GLN A 166 3.47 -16.62 1.87
N LEU A 167 4.80 -16.70 1.72
CA LEU A 167 5.64 -17.07 2.85
C LEU A 167 5.61 -15.99 3.92
N THR A 168 5.80 -16.41 5.15
CA THR A 168 6.04 -15.51 6.27
C THR A 168 7.36 -15.87 6.93
N ALA A 169 8.05 -14.85 7.43
CA ALA A 169 9.35 -14.99 8.04
C ALA A 169 9.39 -14.24 9.38
N ARG A 170 10.01 -14.86 10.38
CA ARG A 170 10.29 -14.23 11.66
C ARG A 170 11.73 -14.50 12.06
N LEU A 171 12.40 -13.46 12.51
CA LEU A 171 13.74 -13.53 13.06
C LEU A 171 13.65 -13.34 14.57
N ARG A 172 14.00 -14.39 15.32
CA ARG A 172 13.94 -14.42 16.78
C ARG A 172 15.35 -14.37 17.35
N ASN A 173 15.60 -13.36 18.17
CA ASN A 173 16.80 -13.29 18.99
C ASN A 173 16.54 -14.10 20.27
N GLN A 174 17.35 -15.13 20.50
CA GLN A 174 17.39 -15.94 21.71
C GLN A 174 18.69 -15.63 22.47
N PHE A 175 18.78 -16.03 23.73
CA PHE A 175 19.98 -15.79 24.53
C PHE A 175 21.18 -16.54 23.93
N GLY A 176 22.05 -15.81 23.22
CA GLY A 176 23.25 -16.36 22.56
C GLY A 176 23.02 -16.99 21.17
N SER A 177 21.81 -16.95 20.61
CA SER A 177 21.54 -17.45 19.25
C SER A 177 20.45 -16.65 18.52
N ARG A 178 20.45 -16.71 17.19
CA ARG A 178 19.38 -16.16 16.34
C ARG A 178 18.71 -17.32 15.59
N LYS A 179 17.39 -17.26 15.46
CA LYS A 179 16.60 -18.26 14.73
C LYS A 179 15.74 -17.59 13.68
N PHE A 180 15.79 -18.11 12.46
CA PHE A 180 14.93 -17.77 11.36
C PHE A 180 13.81 -18.80 11.23
N ASP A 181 12.56 -18.36 11.29
CA ASP A 181 11.39 -19.21 11.15
C ASP A 181 10.63 -18.86 9.87
N LEU A 182 10.44 -19.86 9.02
CA LEU A 182 9.57 -19.77 7.86
C LEU A 182 8.21 -20.42 8.13
N SER A 183 7.17 -19.76 7.65
CA SER A 183 5.80 -20.26 7.64
C SER A 183 5.06 -19.70 6.42
N PHE A 184 3.73 -19.71 6.43
CA PHE A 184 2.91 -19.18 5.36
C PHE A 184 1.71 -18.39 5.89
N ALA A 185 1.15 -17.53 5.04
CA ALA A 185 -0.17 -16.97 5.18
C ALA A 185 -0.94 -17.25 3.89
N ALA A 186 -2.17 -17.72 4.01
CA ALA A 186 -3.01 -18.08 2.87
C ALA A 186 -4.28 -17.23 2.87
N ARG A 187 -4.76 -16.83 1.70
CA ARG A 187 -6.08 -16.22 1.54
C ARG A 187 -6.87 -17.05 0.56
N LEU A 188 -8.00 -17.59 1.00
CA LEU A 188 -8.88 -18.36 0.12
C LEU A 188 -9.63 -17.43 -0.86
N PRO A 189 -9.93 -17.90 -2.09
CA PRO A 189 -10.73 -17.17 -3.07
C PRO A 189 -12.02 -16.56 -2.52
N ARG A 190 -12.71 -17.33 -1.69
CA ARG A 190 -13.96 -16.97 -1.04
C ARG A 190 -13.75 -17.02 0.47
N PRO A 191 -14.13 -15.97 1.21
CA PRO A 191 -14.06 -15.98 2.66
C PRO A 191 -14.89 -17.13 3.22
N VAL A 192 -14.25 -18.04 3.93
CA VAL A 192 -14.87 -19.17 4.61
C VAL A 192 -14.21 -19.35 5.97
N GLU A 193 -14.96 -19.88 6.93
CA GLU A 193 -14.37 -20.32 8.18
C GLU A 193 -13.58 -21.60 7.92
N ALA A 194 -12.25 -21.49 8.01
CA ALA A 194 -11.34 -22.61 7.84
C ALA A 194 -10.52 -22.79 9.12
N PHE A 195 -10.48 -24.01 9.63
CA PHE A 195 -9.67 -24.40 10.79
C PHE A 195 -8.49 -25.29 10.42
N GLU A 196 -8.47 -25.79 9.18
CA GLU A 196 -7.49 -26.72 8.65
C GLU A 196 -7.36 -26.53 7.15
N LEU A 197 -6.13 -26.67 6.63
CA LEU A 197 -5.83 -26.72 5.20
C LEU A 197 -4.99 -27.96 4.91
N ARG A 198 -5.30 -28.65 3.81
CA ARG A 198 -4.52 -29.80 3.34
C ARG A 198 -3.40 -29.35 2.42
N VAL A 199 -2.17 -29.82 2.66
CA VAL A 199 -1.00 -29.52 1.82
C VAL A 199 -0.90 -30.55 0.70
N THR A 200 -1.61 -30.34 -0.40
CA THR A 200 -1.70 -31.29 -1.52
C THR A 200 -0.41 -31.43 -2.31
N SER A 201 0.52 -30.47 -2.16
CA SER A 201 1.85 -30.53 -2.76
C SER A 201 2.87 -31.39 -2.00
N ALA A 202 2.53 -31.87 -0.80
CA ALA A 202 3.42 -32.69 0.02
C ALA A 202 3.01 -34.17 0.00
N VAL A 203 3.98 -35.06 0.23
CA VAL A 203 3.74 -36.49 0.39
C VAL A 203 2.79 -36.71 1.56
N ASP A 204 1.84 -37.64 1.40
CA ASP A 204 0.76 -37.96 2.35
C ASP A 204 -0.28 -36.84 2.57
N GLU A 205 -0.21 -35.75 1.79
CA GLU A 205 -1.11 -34.60 1.86
C GLU A 205 -1.48 -34.20 3.30
N PRO A 206 -0.49 -33.82 4.13
CA PRO A 206 -0.70 -33.57 5.55
C PRO A 206 -1.66 -32.40 5.75
N ALA A 207 -2.40 -32.46 6.86
CA ALA A 207 -3.35 -31.42 7.22
C ALA A 207 -2.73 -30.48 8.26
N VAL A 208 -2.91 -29.17 8.04
CA VAL A 208 -2.30 -28.10 8.84
C VAL A 208 -3.42 -27.28 9.46
N GLY A 209 -3.47 -27.26 10.79
CA GLY A 209 -4.39 -26.40 11.52
C GLY A 209 -4.08 -24.92 11.26
N VAL A 210 -5.11 -24.14 10.94
CA VAL A 210 -5.01 -22.69 10.69
C VAL A 210 -5.95 -21.91 11.61
N VAL A 211 -5.68 -20.61 11.75
CA VAL A 211 -6.52 -19.63 12.44
C VAL A 211 -6.69 -18.38 11.58
N PRO A 212 -7.84 -17.71 11.66
CA PRO A 212 -8.04 -16.41 11.01
C PRO A 212 -7.03 -15.37 11.51
N ALA A 213 -6.57 -14.54 10.59
CA ALA A 213 -5.69 -13.40 10.82
C ALA A 213 -6.19 -12.18 10.03
N ALA A 214 -5.60 -11.01 10.32
CA ALA A 214 -5.96 -9.75 9.68
C ALA A 214 -5.88 -9.80 8.14
N GLY A 215 -6.71 -9.00 7.48
CA GLY A 215 -6.79 -8.95 6.01
C GLY A 215 -7.42 -10.19 5.36
N GLY A 216 -8.24 -10.95 6.11
CA GLY A 216 -8.91 -12.17 5.62
C GLY A 216 -7.94 -13.32 5.34
N ARG A 217 -6.79 -13.33 6.02
CA ARG A 217 -5.76 -14.35 5.87
C ARG A 217 -5.99 -15.49 6.87
N LEU A 218 -5.44 -16.65 6.55
CA LEU A 218 -5.32 -17.82 7.39
C LEU A 218 -3.84 -18.05 7.66
N VAL A 219 -3.47 -18.16 8.92
CA VAL A 219 -2.09 -18.48 9.33
C VAL A 219 -2.08 -19.80 10.09
N PRO A 220 -0.99 -20.59 10.02
CA PRO A 220 -0.86 -21.79 10.82
C PRO A 220 -1.06 -21.53 12.31
N ARG A 221 -1.64 -22.51 13.01
CA ARG A 221 -1.77 -22.45 14.47
C ARG A 221 -0.41 -22.23 15.13
N PRO A 222 -0.32 -21.40 16.17
CA PRO A 222 0.92 -21.23 16.92
C PRO A 222 1.52 -22.58 17.34
N GLY A 223 2.81 -22.75 17.10
CA GLY A 223 3.52 -24.01 17.39
C GLY A 223 3.56 -25.01 16.23
N SER A 224 2.85 -24.76 15.12
CA SER A 224 3.03 -25.50 13.87
C SER A 224 4.50 -25.44 13.44
N ARG A 225 5.05 -26.59 13.05
CA ARG A 225 6.44 -26.70 12.56
C ARG A 225 6.43 -27.17 11.12
N PHE A 226 7.25 -26.53 10.31
CA PHE A 226 7.41 -26.83 8.90
C PHE A 226 8.88 -27.07 8.61
N ASP A 227 9.16 -27.96 7.67
CA ASP A 227 10.49 -28.01 7.06
C ASP A 227 10.67 -26.75 6.18
N PRO A 228 11.63 -25.85 6.50
CA PRO A 228 11.85 -24.62 5.75
C PRO A 228 12.17 -24.86 4.28
N THR A 229 12.85 -25.97 3.97
CA THR A 229 13.23 -26.33 2.59
C THR A 229 12.01 -26.66 1.74
N SER A 230 11.06 -27.41 2.31
CA SER A 230 9.79 -27.76 1.66
C SER A 230 8.90 -26.55 1.37
N LEU A 231 8.91 -25.52 2.23
CA LEU A 231 8.11 -24.31 1.99
C LEU A 231 8.65 -23.46 0.84
N ILE A 232 9.97 -23.40 0.67
CA ILE A 232 10.61 -22.49 -0.28
C ILE A 232 10.97 -23.15 -1.62
N GLY A 233 11.33 -24.44 -1.61
CA GLY A 233 11.93 -25.13 -2.74
C GLY A 233 10.94 -25.67 -3.76
N THR A 234 9.68 -25.88 -3.38
CA THR A 234 8.66 -26.50 -4.24
C THR A 234 7.42 -25.62 -4.40
N MET A 235 6.51 -26.01 -5.31
CA MET A 235 5.16 -25.46 -5.32
C MET A 235 4.50 -25.79 -3.98
N LEU A 236 3.95 -24.79 -3.31
CA LEU A 236 3.10 -24.98 -2.13
C LEU A 236 1.65 -24.89 -2.59
N GLU A 237 0.91 -25.99 -2.47
CA GLU A 237 -0.51 -26.05 -2.79
C GLU A 237 -1.29 -26.41 -1.53
N LEU A 238 -2.27 -25.57 -1.19
CA LEU A 238 -3.14 -25.75 -0.04
C LEU A 238 -4.58 -25.87 -0.53
N ARG A 239 -5.32 -26.85 0.01
CA ARG A 239 -6.73 -27.08 -0.26
C ARG A 239 -7.56 -26.97 1.01
N HIS A 240 -8.65 -26.22 0.96
CA HIS A 240 -9.73 -26.32 1.93
C HIS A 240 -10.68 -27.43 1.47
N ASP A 241 -10.66 -28.59 2.13
CA ASP A 241 -11.43 -29.76 1.71
C ASP A 241 -12.97 -29.53 1.69
N PRO A 242 -13.61 -28.83 2.65
CA PRO A 242 -15.06 -28.62 2.62
C PRO A 242 -15.57 -27.88 1.37
N ASP A 243 -14.89 -26.80 0.98
CA ASP A 243 -15.29 -25.94 -0.15
C ASP A 243 -14.50 -26.23 -1.44
N GLN A 244 -13.57 -27.18 -1.40
CA GLN A 244 -12.64 -27.52 -2.48
C GLN A 244 -11.89 -26.30 -3.04
N GLN A 245 -11.65 -25.29 -2.20
CA GLN A 245 -10.91 -24.09 -2.59
C GLN A 245 -9.41 -24.39 -2.56
N VAL A 246 -8.71 -24.11 -3.65
CA VAL A 246 -7.27 -24.36 -3.80
C VAL A 246 -6.52 -23.04 -3.96
N VAL A 247 -5.43 -22.90 -3.24
CA VAL A 247 -4.51 -21.76 -3.31
C VAL A 247 -3.07 -22.25 -3.48
N ARG A 248 -2.27 -21.48 -4.20
CA ARG A 248 -0.95 -21.92 -4.68
C ARG A 248 0.09 -20.82 -4.52
N ARG A 249 1.29 -21.22 -4.13
CA ARG A 249 2.52 -20.42 -4.23
C ARG A 249 3.54 -21.12 -5.12
N ARG A 250 4.06 -20.40 -6.11
CA ARG A 250 5.17 -20.88 -6.95
C ARG A 250 6.52 -20.62 -6.26
N PRO A 251 7.49 -21.53 -6.37
CA PRO A 251 8.82 -21.31 -5.82
C PRO A 251 9.51 -20.15 -6.56
N ARG A 252 10.25 -19.35 -5.80
CA ARG A 252 11.05 -18.21 -6.28
C ARG A 252 12.46 -18.32 -5.74
N ARG A 253 13.46 -17.93 -6.52
CA ARG A 253 14.88 -18.00 -6.14
C ARG A 253 15.38 -16.75 -5.39
N VAL A 254 14.60 -15.67 -5.47
CA VAL A 254 14.76 -14.44 -4.69
C VAL A 254 13.39 -14.15 -4.07
N VAL A 255 13.33 -14.15 -2.74
CA VAL A 255 12.10 -13.96 -1.98
C VAL A 255 12.25 -12.72 -1.09
N PRO A 256 11.66 -11.58 -1.46
CA PRO A 256 11.65 -10.41 -0.61
C PRO A 256 10.57 -10.55 0.48
N PHE A 257 10.95 -10.26 1.72
CA PHE A 257 10.08 -10.21 2.87
C PHE A 257 9.99 -8.78 3.38
N ARG A 258 8.76 -8.31 3.58
CA ARG A 258 8.44 -6.98 4.07
C ARG A 258 7.73 -7.08 5.41
N LYS A 259 8.04 -6.21 6.37
CA LYS A 259 7.35 -6.21 7.66
C LYS A 259 5.86 -5.89 7.46
N ASP A 260 5.00 -6.80 7.87
CA ASP A 260 3.55 -6.63 7.82
C ASP A 260 3.05 -6.31 9.24
N ASP A 261 2.61 -5.07 9.45
CA ASP A 261 2.15 -4.60 10.76
C ASP A 261 0.86 -5.30 11.22
N LEU A 262 0.02 -5.78 10.28
CA LEU A 262 -1.22 -6.47 10.61
C LEU A 262 -0.95 -7.89 11.11
N LEU A 263 0.06 -8.58 10.56
CA LEU A 263 0.46 -9.91 10.99
C LEU A 263 1.57 -9.91 12.05
N GLY A 264 2.23 -8.77 12.29
CA GLY A 264 3.35 -8.66 13.23
C GLY A 264 4.56 -9.51 12.84
N GLN A 265 4.74 -9.81 11.55
CA GLN A 265 5.82 -10.62 11.01
C GLN A 265 6.15 -10.19 9.58
N ALA A 266 7.28 -10.65 9.04
CA ALA A 266 7.62 -10.34 7.66
C ALA A 266 6.82 -11.25 6.72
N VAL A 267 6.29 -10.70 5.63
CA VAL A 267 5.48 -11.42 4.64
C VAL A 267 6.14 -11.26 3.28
N GLU A 268 6.13 -12.35 2.51
CA GLU A 268 6.61 -12.35 1.13
C GLU A 268 5.83 -11.35 0.28
N VAL A 269 6.56 -10.55 -0.49
CA VAL A 269 5.98 -9.60 -1.44
C VAL A 269 6.36 -9.96 -2.87
N ASP A 270 5.56 -9.49 -3.83
CA ASP A 270 5.83 -9.72 -5.26
C ASP A 270 6.99 -8.87 -5.76
N ARG A 271 7.04 -7.63 -5.30
CA ARG A 271 8.08 -6.67 -5.63
C ARG A 271 8.39 -5.81 -4.41
N VAL A 272 9.66 -5.46 -4.28
CA VAL A 272 10.11 -4.46 -3.31
C VAL A 272 9.60 -3.07 -3.69
N GLN A 273 9.46 -2.22 -2.70
CA GLN A 273 9.13 -0.80 -2.86
C GLN A 273 10.37 0.06 -2.56
N LEU A 274 10.36 1.31 -3.02
CA LEU A 274 11.46 2.25 -2.77
C LEU A 274 11.48 2.69 -1.30
N ALA A 275 12.68 2.87 -0.75
CA ALA A 275 12.94 3.29 0.63
C ALA A 275 12.27 2.44 1.73
N GLU A 276 11.80 1.23 1.41
CA GLU A 276 11.24 0.29 2.36
C GLU A 276 12.27 -0.73 2.85
N ASP A 277 12.20 -1.06 4.14
CA ASP A 277 13.00 -2.12 4.75
C ASP A 277 12.49 -3.50 4.34
N VAL A 278 13.32 -4.23 3.58
CA VAL A 278 13.04 -5.61 3.20
C VAL A 278 14.17 -6.53 3.62
N THR A 279 13.82 -7.79 3.91
CA THR A 279 14.78 -8.88 4.09
C THR A 279 14.71 -9.77 2.85
N LEU A 280 15.85 -10.09 2.25
CA LEU A 280 15.88 -10.96 1.07
C LEU A 280 16.33 -12.36 1.47
N LEU A 281 15.61 -13.36 0.98
CA LEU A 281 16.05 -14.75 1.02
C LEU A 281 16.39 -15.18 -0.42
N VAL A 282 17.67 -15.48 -0.65
CA VAL A 282 18.26 -15.69 -1.98
C VAL A 282 18.85 -17.09 -2.06
N LYS A 283 18.59 -17.81 -3.14
CA LYS A 283 19.22 -19.12 -3.37
C LYS A 283 20.74 -18.94 -3.47
N ASP A 284 21.51 -19.72 -2.71
CA ASP A 284 22.98 -19.63 -2.66
C ASP A 284 23.62 -20.23 -3.92
N GLU A 285 23.41 -19.55 -5.04
CA GLU A 285 24.08 -19.82 -6.30
C GLU A 285 24.92 -18.61 -6.65
N GLU A 286 26.23 -18.79 -6.80
CA GLU A 286 27.22 -17.72 -6.94
C GLU A 286 26.81 -16.62 -7.94
N LYS A 287 26.40 -17.01 -9.16
CA LYS A 287 25.97 -16.06 -10.19
C LYS A 287 24.68 -15.29 -9.83
N LEU A 288 23.75 -15.91 -9.11
CA LEU A 288 22.53 -15.24 -8.66
C LEU A 288 22.84 -14.30 -7.51
N LEU A 289 23.55 -14.79 -6.50
CA LEU A 289 23.87 -14.02 -5.32
C LEU A 289 24.67 -12.78 -5.69
N ASN A 290 25.71 -12.91 -6.51
CA ASN A 290 26.49 -11.76 -6.97
C ASN A 290 25.62 -10.74 -7.73
N ALA A 291 24.73 -11.20 -8.61
CA ALA A 291 23.83 -10.30 -9.34
C ALA A 291 22.83 -9.58 -8.42
N VAL A 292 22.37 -10.23 -7.34
CA VAL A 292 21.52 -9.58 -6.32
C VAL A 292 22.33 -8.55 -5.54
N LEU A 293 23.54 -8.91 -5.10
CA LEU A 293 24.40 -8.01 -4.34
C LEU A 293 24.75 -6.78 -5.18
N ASP A 294 25.30 -6.96 -6.39
CA ASP A 294 25.66 -5.88 -7.30
C ASP A 294 24.49 -4.90 -7.55
N LEU A 295 23.28 -5.43 -7.77
CA LEU A 295 22.09 -4.61 -7.95
C LEU A 295 21.75 -3.82 -6.68
N VAL A 296 21.78 -4.46 -5.50
CA VAL A 296 21.47 -3.80 -4.23
C VAL A 296 22.53 -2.78 -3.83
N ASP A 297 23.84 -3.05 -4.05
CA ASP A 297 24.91 -2.07 -3.82
C ASP A 297 24.77 -0.85 -4.74
N HIS A 298 24.34 -1.07 -6.00
CA HIS A 298 24.27 0.01 -6.98
C HIS A 298 23.04 0.90 -6.78
N TYR A 299 21.88 0.32 -6.50
CA TYR A 299 20.60 1.04 -6.43
C TYR A 299 20.11 1.30 -5.00
N GLY A 300 20.88 0.92 -3.98
CA GLY A 300 20.37 0.86 -2.62
C GLY A 300 21.44 0.64 -1.55
N ARG A 301 21.03 -0.05 -0.49
CA ARG A 301 21.90 -0.52 0.60
C ARG A 301 21.42 -1.86 1.13
N ARG A 302 22.30 -2.52 1.89
CA ARG A 302 21.99 -3.72 2.67
C ARG A 302 22.74 -3.72 3.99
N GLY A 303 22.24 -4.51 4.93
CA GLY A 303 22.94 -4.88 6.15
C GLY A 303 23.70 -6.19 6.01
N GLU A 304 23.70 -6.97 7.09
CA GLU A 304 24.43 -8.22 7.20
C GLU A 304 23.88 -9.33 6.29
N LEU A 305 24.78 -10.27 5.94
CA LEU A 305 24.48 -11.45 5.14
C LEU A 305 24.70 -12.70 5.98
N HIS A 306 23.69 -13.57 6.03
CA HIS A 306 23.73 -14.83 6.76
C HIS A 306 23.57 -16.00 5.79
N ARG A 307 24.51 -16.95 5.80
CA ARG A 307 24.43 -18.17 4.99
C ARG A 307 23.90 -19.33 5.83
N GLY A 308 23.07 -20.18 5.22
CA GLY A 308 22.57 -21.42 5.83
C GLY A 308 23.70 -22.41 6.05
N THR A 309 24.42 -22.26 7.16
CA THR A 309 25.36 -23.25 7.70
C THR A 309 25.13 -23.35 9.21
N PRO A 310 25.38 -24.52 9.84
CA PRO A 310 25.04 -24.76 11.24
C PRO A 310 25.61 -23.76 12.26
N SER A 311 26.64 -23.00 11.88
CA SER A 311 27.32 -22.02 12.74
C SER A 311 26.79 -20.58 12.64
N HIS A 312 25.84 -20.24 11.75
CA HIS A 312 25.53 -18.83 11.46
C HIS A 312 24.06 -18.39 11.62
N LEU A 313 23.04 -19.25 11.43
CA LEU A 313 21.62 -18.90 11.73
C LEU A 313 20.73 -20.15 11.76
N GLU A 314 20.12 -20.48 12.91
CA GLU A 314 19.24 -21.66 13.02
C GLU A 314 17.96 -21.46 12.19
N GLY A 315 17.52 -22.48 11.44
CA GLY A 315 16.25 -22.45 10.70
C GLY A 315 16.30 -21.78 9.32
N LEU A 316 17.45 -21.21 8.94
CA LEU A 316 17.70 -20.81 7.55
C LEU A 316 17.87 -22.08 6.68
N PRO A 317 17.11 -22.24 5.57
CA PRO A 317 17.21 -23.46 4.76
C PRO A 317 18.59 -23.61 4.10
N ASP A 318 19.06 -24.85 3.95
CA ASP A 318 20.36 -25.14 3.34
C ASP A 318 20.44 -24.65 1.88
N GLY A 319 21.59 -24.06 1.53
CA GLY A 319 21.81 -23.47 0.21
C GLY A 319 20.96 -22.22 -0.04
N TRP A 320 20.64 -21.47 1.01
CA TRP A 320 20.04 -20.14 0.95
C TRP A 320 20.85 -19.13 1.77
N VAL A 321 20.72 -17.88 1.36
CA VAL A 321 21.36 -16.72 1.98
C VAL A 321 20.28 -15.73 2.37
N LEU A 322 20.31 -15.29 3.63
CA LEU A 322 19.51 -14.19 4.13
C LEU A 322 20.31 -12.89 4.03
N ILE A 323 19.71 -11.84 3.49
CA ILE A 323 20.28 -10.49 3.44
C ILE A 323 19.33 -9.58 4.19
N GLU A 324 19.79 -8.99 5.30
CA GLU A 324 18.99 -8.12 6.15
C GLU A 324 19.11 -6.65 5.72
N GLU A 325 18.16 -5.83 6.18
CA GLU A 325 18.17 -4.36 6.03
C GLU A 325 18.39 -3.88 4.58
N VAL A 326 17.79 -4.59 3.61
CA VAL A 326 17.86 -4.21 2.21
C VAL A 326 16.88 -3.08 1.96
N GLN A 327 17.36 -2.02 1.29
CA GLN A 327 16.54 -0.92 0.82
C GLN A 327 17.00 -0.50 -0.57
N LEU A 328 16.06 -0.21 -1.48
CA LEU A 328 16.36 0.37 -2.78
C LEU A 328 15.91 1.83 -2.81
N PHE A 329 16.75 2.70 -3.36
CA PHE A 329 16.49 4.14 -3.49
C PHE A 329 16.25 4.59 -4.93
N ALA A 330 16.52 3.71 -5.89
CA ALA A 330 16.27 3.94 -7.30
C ALA A 330 15.73 2.67 -7.96
N VAL A 331 15.10 2.82 -9.13
CA VAL A 331 14.56 1.70 -9.91
C VAL A 331 15.69 1.08 -10.74
N PRO A 332 16.02 -0.21 -10.54
CA PRO A 332 17.02 -0.88 -11.35
C PRO A 332 16.66 -0.88 -12.84
N GLN A 333 17.62 -0.51 -13.69
CA GLN A 333 17.46 -0.46 -15.14
C GLN A 333 18.06 -1.71 -15.80
N ASP A 334 17.60 -2.05 -17.00
CA ASP A 334 18.15 -3.15 -17.83
C ASP A 334 18.26 -4.52 -17.15
N VAL A 335 17.35 -4.83 -16.22
CA VAL A 335 17.32 -6.10 -15.50
C VAL A 335 16.94 -7.25 -16.44
N LYS A 336 17.94 -7.97 -16.94
CA LYS A 336 17.75 -9.09 -17.89
C LYS A 336 17.30 -10.39 -17.22
N ARG A 337 17.64 -10.58 -15.95
CA ARG A 337 17.38 -11.83 -15.23
C ARG A 337 16.00 -11.80 -14.58
N LEU A 338 15.12 -12.70 -14.99
CA LEU A 338 13.74 -12.78 -14.48
C LEU A 338 13.65 -12.93 -12.95
N ASP A 339 14.60 -13.65 -12.33
CA ASP A 339 14.66 -13.81 -10.87
C ASP A 339 14.80 -12.47 -10.13
N LEU A 340 15.38 -11.45 -10.77
CA LEU A 340 15.62 -10.13 -10.19
C LEU A 340 14.43 -9.17 -10.39
N ASN A 341 13.39 -9.55 -11.13
CA ASN A 341 12.22 -8.69 -11.34
C ASN A 341 11.49 -8.36 -10.03
N VAL A 342 11.65 -9.18 -8.98
CA VAL A 342 11.14 -8.91 -7.63
C VAL A 342 11.84 -7.72 -6.97
N LEU A 343 13.03 -7.35 -7.45
CA LEU A 343 13.81 -6.20 -7.00
C LEU A 343 13.59 -4.96 -7.88
N VAL A 344 12.64 -5.00 -8.81
CA VAL A 344 12.30 -3.85 -9.67
C VAL A 344 10.95 -3.27 -9.19
N PRO A 345 10.97 -2.15 -8.44
CA PRO A 345 9.76 -1.51 -7.96
C PRO A 345 8.77 -1.17 -9.07
N LEU A 346 7.48 -1.12 -8.72
CA LEU A 346 6.43 -0.61 -9.61
C LEU A 346 6.26 0.91 -9.49
N THR A 347 6.88 1.52 -8.50
CA THR A 347 6.79 2.95 -8.27
C THR A 347 8.11 3.62 -8.66
N THR A 348 7.98 4.81 -9.24
CA THR A 348 9.10 5.72 -9.52
C THR A 348 9.22 6.76 -8.43
N ALA A 349 8.15 7.02 -7.66
CA ALA A 349 8.21 7.83 -6.46
C ALA A 349 7.42 7.18 -5.32
N GLN A 350 7.92 7.37 -4.10
CA GLN A 350 7.28 6.89 -2.90
C GLN A 350 7.45 7.89 -1.78
N LEU A 351 6.36 8.13 -1.07
CA LEU A 351 6.30 8.77 0.24
C LEU A 351 5.76 7.71 1.21
N SER A 352 6.39 7.55 2.36
CA SER A 352 5.97 6.54 3.32
C SER A 352 6.34 6.90 4.75
N PHE A 353 5.62 6.29 5.68
CA PHE A 353 5.90 6.38 7.11
C PHE A 353 6.45 5.04 7.60
N ALA A 354 7.61 5.07 8.24
CA ALA A 354 8.31 3.87 8.71
C ALA A 354 8.61 3.96 10.21
N GLY A 355 8.52 2.82 10.89
CA GLY A 355 8.72 2.76 12.34
C GLY A 355 7.59 3.46 13.12
N GLY A 356 7.96 4.01 14.28
CA GLY A 356 7.00 4.56 15.23
C GLY A 356 6.12 3.50 15.91
N LEU A 357 5.25 3.94 16.83
CA LEU A 357 4.19 3.12 17.42
C LEU A 357 2.87 3.44 16.72
N LYS A 358 2.49 2.60 15.75
CA LYS A 358 1.17 2.68 15.11
C LYS A 358 0.08 2.31 16.11
N LEU A 359 -0.95 3.14 16.21
CA LEU A 359 -2.10 2.89 17.06
C LEU A 359 -3.15 2.06 16.31
N PRO A 360 -3.94 1.22 17.01
CA PRO A 360 -4.99 0.43 16.39
C PRO A 360 -6.10 1.33 15.83
N GLY A 361 -6.71 0.91 14.72
CA GLY A 361 -7.76 1.65 14.02
C GLY A 361 -7.82 1.27 12.54
N ARG A 362 -8.93 1.59 11.88
CA ARG A 362 -9.06 1.56 10.41
C ARG A 362 -8.26 2.69 9.78
N ILE A 363 -8.13 3.81 10.50
CA ILE A 363 -7.40 4.98 10.04
C ILE A 363 -5.99 4.93 10.59
N ARG A 364 -5.03 5.28 9.73
CA ARG A 364 -3.61 5.20 10.06
C ARG A 364 -3.22 6.35 10.99
N LYS A 365 -2.91 6.01 12.24
CA LYS A 365 -2.47 6.94 13.30
C LYS A 365 -1.29 6.36 14.08
N TRP A 366 -0.46 7.23 14.63
CA TRP A 366 0.70 6.88 15.45
C TRP A 366 0.68 7.61 16.79
N SER A 367 1.40 7.06 17.75
CA SER A 367 1.70 7.73 19.00
C SER A 367 2.62 8.94 18.74
N SER A 368 2.27 10.12 19.23
CA SER A 368 3.18 11.29 19.23
C SER A 368 4.42 11.07 20.12
N LEU A 369 4.34 10.16 21.09
CA LEU A 369 5.48 9.76 21.94
C LEU A 369 6.49 8.90 21.19
N GLN A 370 6.06 8.26 20.09
CA GLN A 370 6.92 7.45 19.25
C GLN A 370 6.48 7.60 17.78
N PRO A 371 6.70 8.79 17.18
CA PRO A 371 6.24 9.08 15.84
C PRO A 371 7.03 8.27 14.80
N PRO A 372 6.47 8.04 13.60
CA PRO A 372 7.19 7.39 12.52
C PRO A 372 8.21 8.34 11.87
N GLU A 373 9.23 7.78 11.24
CA GLU A 373 10.07 8.50 10.29
C GLU A 373 9.29 8.73 9.00
N ILE A 374 9.52 9.88 8.36
CA ILE A 374 9.01 10.16 7.02
C ILE A 374 10.11 9.80 6.02
N ARG A 375 9.80 8.92 5.07
CA ARG A 375 10.74 8.48 4.04
C ARG A 375 10.18 8.82 2.68
N ALA A 376 11.02 9.40 1.82
CA ALA A 376 10.70 9.49 0.41
C ALA A 376 11.86 9.01 -0.45
N ALA A 377 11.51 8.42 -1.58
CA ALA A 377 12.45 8.09 -2.64
C ALA A 377 11.80 8.37 -3.99
N VAL A 378 12.57 8.96 -4.89
CA VAL A 378 12.14 9.28 -6.24
C VAL A 378 13.27 8.90 -7.18
N ALA A 379 12.98 7.98 -8.08
CA ALA A 379 13.88 7.58 -9.14
C ALA A 379 14.26 8.80 -9.99
N ASP A 380 15.56 8.94 -10.24
CA ASP A 380 16.13 9.95 -11.14
C ASP A 380 15.85 11.42 -10.74
N ALA A 381 15.43 11.69 -9.51
CA ALA A 381 15.23 13.06 -9.03
C ALA A 381 16.57 13.78 -8.81
N GLU A 382 16.76 14.91 -9.49
CA GLU A 382 17.90 15.81 -9.24
C GLU A 382 17.77 16.56 -7.91
N LYS A 383 16.54 16.99 -7.61
CA LYS A 383 16.19 17.69 -6.36
C LYS A 383 14.81 17.25 -5.88
N MET A 384 14.71 16.97 -4.60
CA MET A 384 13.43 16.74 -3.93
C MET A 384 13.36 17.47 -2.60
N ALA A 385 12.14 17.73 -2.14
CA ALA A 385 11.89 18.25 -0.81
C ALA A 385 10.67 17.59 -0.17
N ILE A 386 10.72 17.40 1.15
CA ILE A 386 9.56 17.10 1.97
C ILE A 386 9.18 18.37 2.72
N THR A 387 7.91 18.75 2.67
CA THR A 387 7.34 19.81 3.51
C THR A 387 6.33 19.19 4.46
N LEU A 388 6.46 19.49 5.75
CA LEU A 388 5.50 19.08 6.79
C LEU A 388 4.71 20.31 7.22
N ARG A 389 3.38 20.24 7.14
CA ARG A 389 2.47 21.31 7.57
C ARG A 389 1.50 20.79 8.62
N ARG A 390 1.29 21.52 9.71
CA ARG A 390 0.23 21.19 10.68
C ARG A 390 -1.11 21.61 10.11
N LEU A 391 -2.08 20.72 10.16
CA LEU A 391 -3.46 20.97 9.80
C LEU A 391 -4.22 21.41 11.05
N ALA A 392 -4.63 22.68 11.05
CA ALA A 392 -5.48 23.30 12.06
C ALA A 392 -6.43 24.30 11.35
N GLU A 393 -7.06 25.22 12.08
CA GLU A 393 -7.83 26.32 11.46
C GLU A 393 -6.97 27.08 10.43
N GLU A 394 -5.71 27.33 10.77
CA GLU A 394 -4.69 27.82 9.86
C GLU A 394 -3.60 26.75 9.64
N THR A 395 -3.32 26.45 8.37
CA THR A 395 -2.23 25.53 7.99
C THR A 395 -0.88 26.21 8.21
N THR A 396 -0.01 25.62 9.02
CA THR A 396 1.31 26.18 9.37
C THR A 396 2.43 25.24 8.96
N GLU A 397 3.48 25.76 8.33
CA GLU A 397 4.67 24.97 8.00
C GLU A 397 5.47 24.66 9.28
N VAL A 398 5.70 23.37 9.52
CA VAL A 398 6.45 22.87 10.68
C VAL A 398 7.91 22.65 10.32
N GLY A 399 8.17 22.23 9.07
CA GLY A 399 9.52 22.05 8.57
C GLY A 399 9.56 21.69 7.10
N ARG A 400 10.73 21.92 6.51
CA ARG A 400 11.05 21.58 5.13
C ARG A 400 12.45 21.00 5.03
N TRP A 401 12.57 19.85 4.38
CA TRP A 401 13.84 19.14 4.21
C TRP A 401 14.08 18.90 2.72
N ALA A 402 15.21 19.35 2.20
CA ALA A 402 15.57 19.18 0.80
C ALA A 402 16.77 18.25 0.64
N ALA A 403 16.77 17.47 -0.43
CA ALA A 403 17.87 16.58 -0.79
C ALA A 403 18.15 16.67 -2.30
N THR A 404 19.43 16.48 -2.66
CA THR A 404 19.87 16.30 -4.06
C THR A 404 20.14 14.82 -4.38
N SER A 405 19.68 13.93 -3.50
CA SER A 405 19.76 12.48 -3.66
C SER A 405 18.37 11.93 -4.00
N GLY A 406 18.32 10.76 -4.64
CA GLY A 406 17.07 10.05 -4.95
C GLY A 406 16.28 9.53 -3.74
N ALA A 407 16.74 9.81 -2.52
CA ALA A 407 16.03 9.48 -1.29
C ALA A 407 16.31 10.49 -0.18
N ILE A 408 15.33 10.64 0.71
CA ILE A 408 15.37 11.47 1.91
C ILE A 408 14.67 10.74 3.07
N VAL A 409 15.27 10.81 4.26
CA VAL A 409 14.68 10.30 5.50
C VAL A 409 14.63 11.45 6.49
N VAL A 410 13.44 11.78 6.94
CA VAL A 410 13.19 12.81 7.95
C VAL A 410 12.85 12.10 9.26
N PRO A 411 13.75 12.13 10.26
CA PRO A 411 13.45 11.56 11.56
C PRO A 411 12.42 12.42 12.28
N ALA A 412 11.37 11.80 12.83
CA ALA A 412 10.53 12.42 13.84
C ALA A 412 11.04 11.99 15.21
N ALA A 413 11.58 12.92 15.99
CA ALA A 413 12.03 12.61 17.34
C ALA A 413 10.83 12.62 18.31
N PRO A 414 10.81 11.78 19.35
CA PRO A 414 9.83 11.90 20.43
C PRO A 414 9.77 13.34 20.96
N GLY A 415 8.57 13.93 20.98
CA GLY A 415 8.34 15.31 21.43
C GLY A 415 8.69 16.41 20.43
N SER A 416 9.14 16.09 19.21
CA SER A 416 9.34 17.12 18.16
C SER A 416 8.04 17.54 17.48
N LEU A 417 6.99 16.73 17.59
CA LEU A 417 5.66 16.97 17.02
C LEU A 417 4.60 16.75 18.10
N GLU A 418 3.68 17.70 18.23
CA GLU A 418 2.53 17.58 19.13
C GLU A 418 1.45 16.65 18.54
N ASP A 419 0.48 16.28 19.37
CA ASP A 419 -0.75 15.67 18.88
C ASP A 419 -1.44 16.56 17.84
N GLY A 420 -1.94 15.94 16.78
CA GLY A 420 -2.60 16.62 15.69
C GLY A 420 -2.42 15.91 14.35
N ASP A 421 -2.95 16.55 13.31
CA ASP A 421 -2.87 16.07 11.95
C ASP A 421 -1.91 16.95 11.16
N TYR A 422 -1.13 16.31 10.30
CA TYR A 422 -0.09 16.95 9.53
C TYR A 422 -0.19 16.51 8.08
N GLU A 423 -0.05 17.47 7.17
CA GLU A 423 0.15 17.22 5.76
C GLU A 423 1.65 17.05 5.49
N VAL A 424 1.98 16.00 4.74
CA VAL A 424 3.32 15.69 4.29
C VAL A 424 3.33 15.74 2.78
N GLU A 425 4.00 16.75 2.23
CA GLU A 425 4.08 16.99 0.79
C GLU A 425 5.49 16.63 0.29
N LEU A 426 5.55 15.79 -0.73
CA LEU A 426 6.77 15.49 -1.48
C LEU A 426 6.78 16.31 -2.77
N GLU A 427 7.80 17.14 -2.92
CA GLU A 427 8.07 17.92 -4.13
C GLU A 427 9.29 17.36 -4.87
N VAL A 428 9.23 17.37 -6.20
CA VAL A 428 10.34 17.00 -7.08
C VAL A 428 10.55 18.15 -8.06
N ASN A 429 11.78 18.66 -8.11
CA ASN A 429 12.14 19.82 -8.95
C ASN A 429 11.25 21.06 -8.76
N GLY A 430 10.57 21.18 -7.61
CA GLY A 430 9.69 22.29 -7.25
C GLY A 430 8.20 22.03 -7.46
N ASP A 431 7.82 20.89 -8.06
CA ASP A 431 6.43 20.51 -8.26
C ASP A 431 5.99 19.45 -7.24
N PRO A 432 4.80 19.58 -6.61
CA PRO A 432 4.28 18.57 -5.70
C PRO A 432 3.89 17.30 -6.48
N VAL A 433 4.45 16.16 -6.07
CA VAL A 433 4.19 14.86 -6.71
C VAL A 433 3.41 13.89 -5.84
N SER A 434 3.45 14.06 -4.52
CA SER A 434 2.71 13.23 -3.56
C SER A 434 2.35 14.03 -2.32
N VAL A 435 1.18 13.75 -1.75
CA VAL A 435 0.72 14.34 -0.50
C VAL A 435 0.12 13.21 0.36
N SER A 436 0.50 13.19 1.63
CA SER A 436 -0.03 12.24 2.62
C SER A 436 -0.35 12.93 3.94
N THR A 437 -1.12 12.26 4.79
CA THR A 437 -1.51 12.77 6.10
C THR A 437 -0.89 11.93 7.21
N LEU A 438 -0.05 12.56 8.03
CA LEU A 438 0.48 11.99 9.26
C LEU A 438 -0.43 12.39 10.43
N ARG A 439 -0.94 11.39 11.15
CA ARG A 439 -1.83 11.60 12.31
C ARG A 439 -1.14 11.14 13.58
N LEU A 440 -0.93 12.07 14.52
CA LEU A 440 -0.30 11.82 15.81
C LEU A 440 -1.32 11.98 16.94
N ARG A 441 -1.36 11.00 17.84
CA ARG A 441 -2.26 10.97 19.00
C ARG A 441 -1.51 10.51 20.25
N SER A 442 -2.04 10.84 21.42
CA SER A 442 -1.54 10.35 22.72
C SER A 442 -2.69 10.11 23.69
N SER A 443 -2.38 9.84 24.95
CA SER A 443 -3.38 9.80 26.02
C SER A 443 -4.10 11.14 26.21
N ASP A 444 -3.50 12.25 25.77
CA ASP A 444 -4.06 13.60 25.94
C ASP A 444 -5.08 13.94 24.84
N THR A 445 -5.07 13.18 23.74
CA THR A 445 -6.06 13.27 22.65
C THR A 445 -6.71 11.90 22.40
N PRO A 446 -7.42 11.33 23.40
CA PRO A 446 -8.02 10.02 23.25
C PRO A 446 -9.06 10.06 22.13
N ASP A 447 -8.97 9.08 21.23
CA ASP A 447 -9.99 8.86 20.23
C ASP A 447 -11.26 8.34 20.92
N ALA A 448 -12.19 9.26 21.18
CA ALA A 448 -13.43 8.98 21.89
C ALA A 448 -14.22 7.82 21.26
N PHE A 449 -14.21 7.69 19.93
CA PHE A 449 -14.92 6.65 19.23
C PHE A 449 -14.27 5.28 19.39
N SER A 450 -12.94 5.20 19.24
CA SER A 450 -12.20 3.96 19.54
C SER A 450 -12.39 3.53 20.99
N TRP A 451 -12.38 4.48 21.92
CA TRP A 451 -12.60 4.21 23.35
C TRP A 451 -14.00 3.68 23.65
N GLU A 452 -15.05 4.26 23.05
CA GLU A 452 -16.43 3.80 23.23
C GLU A 452 -16.69 2.42 22.61
N THR A 453 -15.98 2.05 21.55
CA THR A 453 -16.15 0.77 20.85
C THR A 453 -15.28 -0.36 21.41
N CYS A 454 -14.16 -0.08 22.08
CA CYS A 454 -13.34 -1.08 22.77
C CYS A 454 -14.03 -1.68 24.01
N TRP A 455 -14.92 -0.94 24.66
CA TRP A 455 -15.79 -1.42 25.74
C TRP A 455 -17.17 -1.75 25.16
N GLY A 456 -17.23 -2.75 24.30
CA GLY A 456 -18.48 -3.22 23.71
C GLY A 456 -19.54 -3.53 24.77
N ARG A 457 -20.75 -3.03 24.51
CA ARG A 457 -22.01 -3.64 24.99
C ARG A 457 -22.14 -5.07 24.51
#